data_AF-A0A3Q0GNE9-F1
#
_entry.id   AF-A0A3Q0GNE9-F1
#
_cell.length_a   1.000
_cell.length_b   1.000
_cell.length_c   1.000
_cell.angle_alpha   90.00
_cell.angle_beta   90.00
_cell.angle_gamma   90.00
#
_symmetry.space_group_name_H-M   'P 1'
#
loop_
_entity.id
_entity.type
_entity.pdbx_description
1 polymer ?
#
loop_
_entity_poly.entity_id
_entity_poly.type
_entity_poly.pdbx_seq_one_letter_code
_entity_poly.pdbx_strand_id
1 'polypeptide(L)'
;MELIQGHHLDNLVPDTEAEVFLSVQGNLLGEMLVGGLELGGDVLQQLVVLPNGCVEQNIFRVTPNILLTHYLDAMRQWHRIGVDHRDRTIQHILHGYARQMQYRQSDGSYFPYRGSTGSTWLTAYILKVFTMAHPLVNTIDLQALCSSAAWLIRKKQGSEGHFFENTPIYTPAMQVSSSHWMRTRLAVGGK
;
A
#
# COMPACT_ATOMS: atom_id res chain seq x y z
N MET A 1 6.99 21.82 24.88
CA MET A 1 5.97 22.53 24.07
C MET A 1 6.65 22.95 22.79
N GLU A 2 6.23 22.39 21.66
CA GLU A 2 6.73 22.81 20.34
C GLU A 2 5.84 23.95 19.85
N LEU A 3 6.44 25.10 19.55
CA LEU A 3 5.73 26.27 19.02
C LEU A 3 5.62 26.11 17.50
N ILE A 4 4.40 25.90 17.00
CA ILE A 4 4.12 25.87 15.56
C ILE A 4 3.96 27.32 15.08
N GLN A 5 4.81 27.76 14.16
CA GLN A 5 4.69 29.08 13.53
C GLN A 5 3.44 29.12 12.63
N GLY A 6 2.50 30.02 12.93
CA GLY A 6 1.35 30.28 12.07
C GLY A 6 1.80 30.86 10.72
N HIS A 7 1.24 30.34 9.63
CA HIS A 7 1.41 30.93 8.29
C HIS A 7 0.45 32.10 8.07
N HIS A 8 0.96 33.17 7.49
CA HIS A 8 0.15 34.32 7.08
C HIS A 8 -0.59 33.97 5.77
N LEU A 9 -1.91 34.10 5.75
CA LEU A 9 -2.76 33.74 4.61
C LEU A 9 -3.08 34.97 3.77
N ASP A 10 -2.16 35.31 2.85
CA ASP A 10 -2.24 36.54 2.04
C ASP A 10 -3.42 36.59 1.05
N ASN A 11 -4.03 35.43 0.74
CA ASN A 11 -5.08 35.28 -0.28
C ASN A 11 -6.36 34.64 0.28
N LEU A 12 -6.72 34.94 1.53
CA LEU A 12 -8.00 34.51 2.11
C LEU A 12 -9.16 35.18 1.36
N VAL A 13 -10.18 34.41 0.99
CA VAL A 13 -11.37 34.93 0.31
C VAL A 13 -12.06 35.94 1.25
N PRO A 14 -12.47 37.13 0.76
CA PRO A 14 -13.20 38.10 1.58
C PRO A 14 -14.42 37.45 2.26
N ASP A 15 -14.67 37.82 3.52
CA ASP A 15 -15.74 37.29 4.34
C ASP A 15 -15.68 35.76 4.61
N THR A 16 -14.47 35.18 4.59
CA THR A 16 -14.24 33.78 5.02
C THR A 16 -13.28 33.70 6.21
N GLU A 17 -13.46 32.68 7.04
CA GLU A 17 -12.54 32.34 8.12
C GLU A 17 -11.59 31.22 7.68
N ALA A 18 -10.36 31.25 8.20
CA ALA A 18 -9.39 30.17 7.98
C ALA A 18 -9.52 29.14 9.10
N GLU A 19 -9.84 27.90 8.75
CA GLU A 19 -9.83 26.78 9.69
C GLU A 19 -8.46 26.07 9.65
N VAL A 20 -7.84 25.92 10.83
CA VAL A 20 -6.56 25.23 10.98
C VAL A 20 -6.75 24.03 11.90
N PHE A 21 -6.44 22.83 11.38
CA PHE A 21 -6.50 21.58 12.12
C PHE A 21 -5.10 21.07 12.44
N LEU A 22 -4.86 20.70 13.71
CA LEU A 22 -3.62 20.07 14.15
C LEU A 22 -3.92 18.63 14.61
N SER A 23 -3.25 17.67 13.98
CA SER A 23 -3.31 16.25 14.33
C SER A 23 -1.93 15.79 14.77
N VAL A 24 -1.84 15.15 15.95
CA VAL A 24 -0.57 14.64 16.51
C VAL A 24 -0.74 13.17 16.82
N GLN A 25 0.14 12.34 16.27
CA GLN A 25 0.03 10.90 16.42
C GLN A 25 1.38 10.21 16.58
N GLY A 26 1.37 9.12 17.37
CA GLY A 26 2.55 8.33 17.67
C GLY A 26 2.91 7.27 16.62
N ASN A 27 2.13 7.09 15.54
CA ASN A 27 2.47 6.18 14.45
C ASN A 27 1.83 6.60 13.10
N LEU A 28 2.46 6.21 11.99
CA LEU A 28 2.07 6.61 10.62
C LEU A 28 0.70 6.06 10.18
N LEU A 29 0.25 4.95 10.75
CA LEU A 29 -1.07 4.36 10.46
C LEU A 29 -2.17 4.97 11.34
N GLY A 30 -1.79 5.81 12.30
CA GLY A 30 -2.67 6.42 13.26
C GLY A 30 -3.75 7.22 12.55
N GLU A 31 -3.42 7.99 11.51
CA GLU A 31 -4.37 9.01 11.04
C GLU A 31 -5.44 8.35 10.20
N MET A 32 -4.99 7.43 9.36
CA MET A 32 -5.84 6.64 8.50
C MET A 32 -6.72 5.64 9.27
N LEU A 33 -6.17 4.95 10.27
CA LEU A 33 -6.89 3.88 10.98
C LEU A 33 -7.45 4.36 12.33
N VAL A 34 -6.63 5.00 13.17
CA VAL A 34 -7.06 5.48 14.49
C VAL A 34 -7.90 6.75 14.36
N GLY A 35 -7.50 7.71 13.53
CA GLY A 35 -8.30 8.89 13.19
C GLY A 35 -9.63 8.48 12.57
N GLY A 36 -9.64 7.51 11.65
CA GLY A 36 -10.88 6.94 11.15
C GLY A 36 -11.77 6.32 12.24
N LEU A 37 -11.20 5.58 13.20
CA LEU A 37 -11.98 5.00 14.31
C LEU A 37 -12.52 6.03 15.30
N GLU A 38 -11.82 7.13 15.49
CA GLU A 38 -12.19 8.22 16.39
C GLU A 38 -13.19 9.19 15.74
N LEU A 39 -13.04 9.45 14.43
CA LEU A 39 -13.90 10.34 13.66
C LEU A 39 -15.21 9.68 13.21
N GLY A 40 -15.26 8.35 13.11
CA GLY A 40 -16.48 7.60 12.81
C GLY A 40 -16.30 6.41 11.87
N GLY A 41 -17.14 5.39 12.01
CA GLY A 41 -17.06 4.18 11.19
C GLY A 41 -17.24 4.42 9.69
N ASP A 42 -17.90 5.51 9.31
CA ASP A 42 -18.09 6.00 7.93
C ASP A 42 -16.76 6.40 7.26
N VAL A 43 -15.83 7.01 7.99
CA VAL A 43 -14.50 7.36 7.47
C VAL A 43 -13.71 6.10 7.10
N LEU A 44 -13.77 5.07 7.94
CA LEU A 44 -13.13 3.79 7.66
C LEU A 44 -13.79 3.03 6.51
N GLN A 45 -15.11 3.16 6.34
CA GLN A 45 -15.80 2.57 5.19
C GLN A 45 -15.30 3.15 3.86
N GLN A 46 -14.86 4.41 3.83
CA GLN A 46 -14.25 5.00 2.63
C GLN A 46 -12.92 4.35 2.24
N LEU A 47 -12.26 3.65 3.15
CA LEU A 47 -11.04 2.88 2.86
C LEU A 47 -11.34 1.53 2.20
N VAL A 48 -12.58 1.04 2.33
CA VAL A 48 -13.06 -0.20 1.71
C VAL A 48 -13.41 0.06 0.25
N VAL A 49 -12.37 0.22 -0.57
CA VAL A 49 -12.51 0.56 -2.00
C VAL A 49 -12.28 -0.67 -2.85
N LEU A 50 -13.18 -0.92 -3.83
CA LEU A 50 -12.96 -1.95 -4.84
C LEU A 50 -11.73 -1.58 -5.69
N PRO A 51 -10.68 -2.44 -5.74
CA PRO A 51 -9.48 -2.16 -6.51
C PRO A 51 -9.74 -2.13 -8.01
N ASN A 52 -9.16 -1.14 -8.70
CA ASN A 52 -9.31 -0.94 -10.13
C ASN A 52 -8.11 -0.18 -10.72
N GLY A 53 -8.16 0.08 -12.03
CA GLY A 53 -7.13 0.84 -12.74
C GLY A 53 -5.94 0.00 -13.22
N CYS A 54 -4.83 0.69 -13.48
CA CYS A 54 -3.55 0.11 -13.90
C CYS A 54 -2.89 -0.68 -12.77
N VAL A 55 -1.79 -1.36 -13.07
CA VAL A 55 -1.05 -2.22 -12.12
C VAL A 55 -0.67 -1.49 -10.83
N GLU A 56 -0.25 -0.22 -10.90
CA GLU A 56 0.09 0.62 -9.75
C GLU A 56 -1.14 1.00 -8.94
N GLN A 57 -2.17 1.50 -9.61
CA GLN A 57 -3.40 1.98 -8.98
C GLN A 57 -4.17 0.84 -8.31
N ASN A 58 -4.19 -0.33 -8.96
CA ASN A 58 -4.83 -1.52 -8.44
C ASN A 58 -4.18 -1.96 -7.14
N ILE A 59 -2.84 -2.15 -7.12
CA ILE A 59 -2.15 -2.56 -5.91
C ILE A 59 -2.20 -1.48 -4.82
N PHE A 60 -2.16 -0.20 -5.19
CA PHE A 60 -2.32 0.91 -4.26
C PHE A 60 -3.68 0.87 -3.55
N ARG A 61 -4.77 0.52 -4.24
CA ARG A 61 -6.12 0.37 -3.67
C ARG A 61 -6.31 -0.95 -2.91
N VAL A 62 -5.57 -2.00 -3.26
CA VAL A 62 -5.57 -3.27 -2.51
C VAL A 62 -4.96 -3.10 -1.12
N THR A 63 -3.86 -2.36 -1.00
CA THR A 63 -3.12 -2.17 0.25
C THR A 63 -3.98 -1.70 1.44
N PRO A 64 -4.80 -0.64 1.35
CA PRO A 64 -5.62 -0.19 2.49
C PRO A 64 -6.66 -1.24 2.92
N ASN A 65 -7.24 -2.00 1.99
CA ASN A 65 -8.17 -3.09 2.34
C ASN A 65 -7.45 -4.16 3.20
N ILE A 66 -6.21 -4.53 2.86
CA ILE A 66 -5.41 -5.49 3.63
C ILE A 66 -5.04 -4.93 5.00
N LEU A 67 -4.52 -3.69 5.06
CA LEU A 67 -4.10 -3.06 6.31
C LEU A 67 -5.27 -2.87 7.27
N LEU A 68 -6.41 -2.39 6.76
CA LEU A 68 -7.64 -2.24 7.54
C LEU A 68 -8.11 -3.61 8.07
N THR A 69 -8.07 -4.65 7.24
CA THR A 69 -8.48 -6.00 7.65
C THR A 69 -7.61 -6.52 8.79
N HIS A 70 -6.28 -6.42 8.66
CA HIS A 70 -5.35 -6.80 9.74
C HIS A 70 -5.63 -6.05 11.04
N TYR A 71 -5.84 -4.73 10.93
CA TYR A 71 -6.09 -3.90 12.09
C TYR A 71 -7.40 -4.27 12.79
N LEU A 72 -8.51 -4.34 12.06
CA LEU A 72 -9.83 -4.63 12.63
C LEU A 72 -9.97 -6.08 13.11
N ASP A 73 -9.28 -7.03 12.47
CA ASP A 73 -9.18 -8.42 12.95
C ASP A 73 -8.41 -8.48 14.28
N ALA A 74 -7.24 -7.83 14.36
CA ALA A 74 -6.42 -7.80 15.57
C ALA A 74 -7.15 -7.14 16.75
N MET A 75 -7.87 -6.05 16.50
CA MET A 75 -8.63 -5.31 17.51
C MET A 75 -10.03 -5.89 17.79
N ARG A 76 -10.51 -6.82 16.96
CA ARG A 76 -11.89 -7.37 16.98
C ARG A 76 -12.96 -6.28 16.86
N GLN A 77 -12.73 -5.29 16.00
CA GLN A 77 -13.51 -4.04 15.93
C GLN A 77 -14.40 -3.88 14.69
N TRP A 78 -14.66 -4.93 13.92
CA TRP A 78 -15.53 -4.87 12.73
C TRP A 78 -16.94 -4.34 13.01
N HIS A 79 -17.47 -4.52 14.22
CA HIS A 79 -18.76 -3.97 14.64
C HIS A 79 -18.85 -2.44 14.49
N ARG A 80 -17.71 -1.73 14.55
CA ARG A 80 -17.65 -0.26 14.42
C ARG A 80 -17.99 0.24 13.01
N ILE A 81 -17.79 -0.60 11.99
CA ILE A 81 -18.05 -0.25 10.59
C ILE A 81 -19.15 -1.12 9.96
N GLY A 82 -19.73 -2.05 10.73
CA GLY A 82 -20.68 -3.07 10.28
C GLY A 82 -19.98 -4.41 10.01
N VAL A 83 -20.45 -5.49 10.64
CA VAL A 83 -19.81 -6.81 10.58
C VAL A 83 -19.70 -7.38 9.16
N ASP A 84 -20.67 -7.07 8.29
CA ASP A 84 -20.69 -7.52 6.89
C ASP A 84 -19.57 -6.88 6.04
N HIS A 85 -18.95 -5.80 6.52
CA HIS A 85 -17.86 -5.15 5.81
C HIS A 85 -16.59 -6.00 5.77
N ARG A 86 -16.42 -6.95 6.70
CA ARG A 86 -15.28 -7.86 6.67
C ARG A 86 -15.28 -8.68 5.39
N ASP A 87 -16.38 -9.37 5.13
CA ASP A 87 -16.49 -10.25 3.96
C ASP A 87 -16.41 -9.45 2.66
N ARG A 88 -17.01 -8.26 2.61
CA ARG A 88 -16.87 -7.34 1.47
C ARG A 88 -15.41 -6.95 1.23
N THR A 89 -14.67 -6.62 2.29
CA THR A 89 -13.25 -6.24 2.20
C THR A 89 -12.40 -7.41 1.72
N ILE A 90 -12.68 -8.63 2.19
CA ILE A 90 -12.04 -9.86 1.68
C ILE A 90 -12.32 -10.06 0.19
N GLN A 91 -13.56 -9.87 -0.27
CA GLN A 91 -13.89 -9.95 -1.71
C GLN A 91 -13.14 -8.89 -2.54
N HIS A 92 -12.96 -7.68 -2.01
CA HIS A 92 -12.14 -6.65 -2.66
C HIS A 92 -10.67 -7.06 -2.79
N ILE A 93 -10.09 -7.68 -1.75
CA ILE A 93 -8.71 -8.21 -1.79
C ILE A 93 -8.59 -9.29 -2.87
N LEU A 94 -9.52 -10.25 -2.91
CA LEU A 94 -9.55 -11.31 -3.92
C LEU A 94 -9.69 -10.75 -5.35
N HIS A 95 -10.59 -9.79 -5.54
CA HIS A 95 -10.78 -9.10 -6.82
C HIS A 95 -9.48 -8.40 -7.27
N GLY A 96 -8.87 -7.64 -6.37
CA GLY A 96 -7.62 -6.95 -6.66
C GLY A 96 -6.45 -7.89 -6.94
N TYR A 97 -6.36 -9.02 -6.23
CA TYR A 97 -5.38 -10.08 -6.51
C TYR A 97 -5.55 -10.66 -7.91
N ALA A 98 -6.76 -11.07 -8.28
CA ALA A 98 -7.06 -11.62 -9.60
C ALA A 98 -6.71 -10.62 -10.73
N ARG A 99 -7.00 -9.33 -10.54
CA ARG A 99 -6.58 -8.27 -11.47
C ARG A 99 -5.07 -8.13 -11.53
N GLN A 100 -4.39 -8.14 -10.39
CA GLN A 100 -2.94 -7.97 -10.35
C GLN A 100 -2.20 -9.09 -11.10
N MET A 101 -2.73 -10.32 -11.06
CA MET A 101 -2.14 -11.45 -11.78
C MET A 101 -2.11 -11.26 -13.30
N GLN A 102 -2.95 -10.40 -13.86
CA GLN A 102 -2.95 -10.07 -15.30
C GLN A 102 -1.71 -9.26 -15.73
N TYR A 103 -1.01 -8.64 -14.77
CA TYR A 103 0.21 -7.86 -15.01
C TYR A 103 1.49 -8.64 -14.69
N ARG A 104 1.35 -9.90 -14.26
CA ARG A 104 2.48 -10.77 -13.91
C ARG A 104 3.06 -11.40 -15.17
N GLN A 105 4.38 -11.34 -15.30
CA GLN A 105 5.13 -12.01 -16.36
C GLN A 105 5.46 -13.45 -16.00
N SER A 106 5.83 -14.25 -17.00
CA SER A 106 6.22 -15.65 -16.82
C SER A 106 7.45 -15.81 -15.90
N ASP A 107 8.33 -14.82 -15.87
CA ASP A 107 9.52 -14.79 -15.01
C ASP A 107 9.24 -14.39 -13.55
N GLY A 108 7.98 -14.07 -13.21
CA GLY A 108 7.55 -13.66 -11.86
C GLY A 108 7.59 -12.15 -11.60
N SER A 109 8.03 -11.34 -12.56
CA SER A 109 8.05 -9.89 -12.43
C SER A 109 6.72 -9.24 -12.82
N TYR A 110 6.55 -7.97 -12.45
CA TYR A 110 5.41 -7.15 -12.85
C TYR A 110 5.86 -5.96 -13.69
N PHE A 111 5.17 -5.74 -14.81
CA PHE A 111 5.42 -4.61 -15.69
C PHE A 111 4.50 -3.43 -15.31
N PRO A 112 5.00 -2.18 -15.30
CA PRO A 112 4.15 -0.99 -15.09
C PRO A 112 3.18 -0.76 -16.26
N TYR A 113 3.56 -1.11 -17.49
CA TYR A 113 2.71 -0.98 -18.67
C TYR A 113 2.93 -2.13 -19.66
N ARG A 114 1.89 -2.48 -20.42
CA ARG A 114 1.98 -3.58 -21.39
C ARG A 114 3.15 -3.34 -22.36
N GLY A 115 4.00 -4.36 -22.53
CA GLY A 115 5.17 -4.30 -23.40
C GLY A 115 6.45 -3.74 -22.73
N SER A 116 6.42 -3.37 -21.46
CA SER A 116 7.64 -3.07 -20.69
C SER A 116 8.25 -4.29 -20.01
N THR A 117 9.52 -4.12 -19.61
CA THR A 117 10.23 -5.04 -18.73
C THR A 117 9.75 -4.91 -17.29
N GLY A 118 10.02 -5.93 -16.48
CA GLY A 118 9.63 -5.94 -15.08
C GLY A 118 10.30 -4.83 -14.27
N SER A 119 9.50 -4.07 -13.52
CA SER A 119 9.98 -3.09 -12.55
C SER A 119 10.34 -3.79 -11.24
N THR A 120 11.53 -3.49 -10.74
CA THR A 120 12.03 -4.00 -9.46
C THR A 120 11.19 -3.51 -8.30
N TRP A 121 10.94 -2.21 -8.27
CA TRP A 121 10.12 -1.55 -7.25
C TRP A 121 8.72 -2.13 -7.19
N LEU A 122 8.05 -2.19 -8.34
CA LEU A 122 6.66 -2.61 -8.43
C LEU A 122 6.53 -4.07 -8.02
N THR A 123 7.43 -4.93 -8.50
CA THR A 123 7.47 -6.35 -8.13
C THR A 123 7.69 -6.53 -6.63
N ALA A 124 8.62 -5.78 -6.02
CA ALA A 124 8.86 -5.84 -4.57
C ALA A 124 7.66 -5.36 -3.76
N TYR A 125 7.00 -4.29 -4.18
CA TYR A 125 5.81 -3.77 -3.51
C TYR A 125 4.64 -4.76 -3.57
N ILE A 126 4.36 -5.32 -4.75
CA ILE A 126 3.31 -6.33 -4.93
C ILE A 126 3.60 -7.59 -4.11
N LEU A 127 4.85 -8.07 -4.11
CA LEU A 127 5.28 -9.20 -3.29
C LEU A 127 5.01 -8.93 -1.81
N LYS A 128 5.41 -7.76 -1.30
CA LYS A 128 5.16 -7.37 0.09
C LYS A 128 3.66 -7.36 0.40
N VAL A 129 2.86 -6.69 -0.42
CA VAL A 129 1.41 -6.54 -0.21
C VAL A 129 0.71 -7.89 -0.19
N PHE A 130 0.98 -8.77 -1.15
CA PHE A 130 0.33 -10.09 -1.18
C PHE A 130 0.88 -11.09 -0.18
N THR A 131 2.14 -10.95 0.26
CA THR A 131 2.64 -11.72 1.40
C THR A 131 1.88 -11.33 2.68
N MET A 132 1.59 -10.04 2.88
CA MET A 132 0.74 -9.59 4.00
C MET A 132 -0.70 -10.08 3.86
N ALA A 133 -1.23 -10.21 2.65
CA ALA A 133 -2.60 -10.67 2.42
C ALA A 133 -2.79 -12.19 2.56
N HIS A 134 -1.75 -13.00 2.32
CA HIS A 134 -1.81 -14.45 2.37
C HIS A 134 -2.48 -15.05 3.62
N PRO A 135 -2.20 -14.60 4.87
CA PRO A 135 -2.91 -15.10 6.05
C PRO A 135 -4.40 -14.72 6.12
N LEU A 136 -4.84 -13.70 5.36
CA LEU A 136 -6.24 -13.28 5.29
C LEU A 136 -7.03 -14.07 4.24
N VAL A 137 -6.36 -14.48 3.15
CA VAL A 137 -6.96 -15.14 1.98
C VAL A 137 -6.07 -16.26 1.46
N ASN A 138 -6.53 -17.51 1.60
CA ASN A 138 -5.81 -18.72 1.20
C ASN A 138 -5.70 -18.94 -0.32
N THR A 139 -6.43 -18.17 -1.13
CA THR A 139 -6.39 -18.25 -2.61
C THR A 139 -5.12 -17.63 -3.22
N ILE A 140 -4.33 -16.88 -2.43
CA ILE A 140 -3.07 -16.30 -2.93
C ILE A 140 -2.05 -17.41 -3.16
N ASP A 141 -1.62 -17.56 -4.41
CA ASP A 141 -0.66 -18.58 -4.82
C ASP A 141 0.75 -18.30 -4.26
N LEU A 142 1.18 -19.16 -3.34
CA LEU A 142 2.53 -19.14 -2.78
C LEU A 142 3.62 -19.30 -3.84
N GLN A 143 3.40 -20.09 -4.89
CA GLN A 143 4.38 -20.25 -5.96
C GLN A 143 4.57 -18.96 -6.74
N ALA A 144 3.49 -18.22 -7.01
CA ALA A 144 3.57 -16.89 -7.58
C ALA A 144 4.41 -15.96 -6.70
N LEU A 145 4.21 -15.92 -5.38
CA LEU A 145 5.03 -15.11 -4.47
C LEU A 145 6.51 -15.52 -4.48
N CYS A 146 6.79 -16.82 -4.37
CA CYS A 146 8.15 -17.35 -4.39
C CYS A 146 8.88 -17.02 -5.70
N SER A 147 8.18 -17.09 -6.83
CA SER A 147 8.78 -16.74 -8.12
C SER A 147 9.13 -15.26 -8.24
N SER A 148 8.29 -14.35 -7.72
CA SER A 148 8.59 -12.92 -7.67
C SER A 148 9.78 -12.63 -6.77
N ALA A 149 9.86 -13.29 -5.61
CA ALA A 149 11.02 -13.18 -4.72
C ALA A 149 12.30 -13.70 -5.39
N ALA A 150 12.24 -14.86 -6.04
CA ALA A 150 13.37 -15.44 -6.76
C ALA A 150 13.82 -14.54 -7.92
N TRP A 151 12.89 -13.91 -8.64
CA TRP A 151 13.21 -12.97 -9.70
C TRP A 151 13.95 -11.73 -9.16
N LEU A 152 13.48 -11.13 -8.06
CA LEU A 152 14.15 -9.98 -7.43
C LEU A 152 15.60 -10.33 -7.08
N ILE A 153 15.82 -11.45 -6.40
CA ILE A 153 17.16 -11.88 -5.96
C ILE A 153 18.04 -12.21 -7.17
N ARG A 154 17.54 -13.00 -8.13
CA ARG A 154 18.37 -13.52 -9.22
C ARG A 154 18.61 -12.54 -10.36
N LYS A 155 17.70 -11.58 -10.58
CA LYS A 155 17.75 -10.67 -11.73
C LYS A 155 18.05 -9.22 -11.37
N LYS A 156 17.75 -8.81 -10.13
CA LYS A 156 17.81 -7.39 -9.74
C LYS A 156 18.79 -7.10 -8.60
N GLN A 157 19.21 -8.10 -7.83
CA GLN A 157 20.22 -7.92 -6.78
C GLN A 157 21.64 -7.96 -7.35
N GLY A 158 22.43 -6.92 -7.08
CA GLY A 158 23.86 -6.87 -7.38
C GLY A 158 24.71 -7.64 -6.37
N SER A 159 26.00 -7.78 -6.65
CA SER A 159 26.96 -8.50 -5.78
C SER A 159 27.02 -7.95 -4.35
N GLU A 160 26.89 -6.63 -4.19
CA GLU A 160 26.89 -5.95 -2.89
C GLU A 160 25.51 -5.90 -2.23
N GLY A 161 24.53 -6.66 -2.74
CA GLY A 161 23.19 -6.79 -2.15
C GLY A 161 22.20 -5.66 -2.45
N HIS A 162 22.60 -4.60 -3.17
CA HIS A 162 21.69 -3.55 -3.64
C HIS A 162 20.81 -4.04 -4.80
N PHE A 163 19.65 -3.40 -4.99
CA PHE A 163 18.72 -3.74 -6.06
C PHE A 163 18.69 -2.64 -7.12
N PHE A 164 18.75 -3.02 -8.39
CA PHE A 164 18.70 -2.08 -9.52
C PHE A 164 17.28 -1.87 -10.04
N GLU A 165 16.90 -0.62 -10.32
CA GLU A 165 15.68 -0.28 -11.06
C GLU A 165 16.06 0.33 -12.42
N ASN A 166 15.55 -0.29 -13.48
CA ASN A 166 15.83 0.10 -14.87
C ASN A 166 14.55 0.46 -15.62
N THR A 167 13.39 0.31 -14.96
CA THR A 167 12.08 0.57 -15.55
C THR A 167 11.45 1.81 -14.88
N PRO A 168 11.05 2.83 -15.65
CA PRO A 168 10.41 4.01 -15.08
C PRO A 168 9.05 3.66 -14.48
N ILE A 169 8.79 4.20 -13.30
CA ILE A 169 7.51 4.11 -12.60
C ILE A 169 6.87 5.49 -12.72
N TYR A 170 5.65 5.59 -13.25
CA TYR A 170 5.05 6.88 -13.58
C TYR A 170 4.06 7.40 -12.55
N THR A 171 3.68 6.60 -11.55
CA THR A 171 2.75 7.06 -10.51
C THR A 171 3.49 7.93 -9.50
N PRO A 172 3.19 9.25 -9.40
CA PRO A 172 4.00 10.18 -8.57
C PRO A 172 4.03 9.81 -7.08
N ALA A 173 2.91 9.35 -6.53
CA ALA A 173 2.83 8.87 -5.15
C ALA A 173 3.76 7.66 -4.89
N MET A 174 4.00 6.84 -5.91
CA MET A 174 4.89 5.69 -5.84
C MET A 174 6.34 6.05 -6.17
N GLN A 175 6.59 7.10 -6.96
CA GLN A 175 7.93 7.63 -7.21
C GLN A 175 8.57 8.20 -5.93
N VAL A 176 7.82 8.96 -5.12
CA VAL A 176 8.33 9.52 -3.86
C VAL A 176 8.56 8.43 -2.82
N SER A 177 7.63 7.46 -2.71
CA SER A 177 7.87 6.28 -1.89
C SER A 177 9.11 5.54 -2.36
N SER A 178 9.29 5.40 -3.68
CA SER A 178 10.36 4.60 -4.31
C SER A 178 11.77 4.97 -3.88
N SER A 179 12.05 6.26 -3.77
CA SER A 179 13.36 6.78 -3.39
C SER A 179 13.65 6.62 -1.89
N HIS A 180 12.62 6.47 -1.05
CA HIS A 180 12.77 6.29 0.39
C HIS A 180 12.92 4.81 0.79
N TRP A 181 12.08 3.88 0.29
CA TRP A 181 12.21 2.45 0.66
C TRP A 181 13.43 1.77 0.02
N MET A 182 13.91 2.21 -1.16
CA MET A 182 15.15 1.67 -1.75
C MET A 182 16.38 1.96 -0.86
N ARG A 183 16.27 2.92 0.07
CA ARG A 183 17.28 3.19 1.10
C ARG A 183 17.07 2.38 2.38
N THR A 184 15.89 1.80 2.58
CA THR A 184 15.59 0.96 3.75
C THR A 184 15.98 -0.47 3.42
N ARG A 185 17.05 -0.97 4.06
CA ARG A 185 17.56 -2.33 3.86
C ARG A 185 16.44 -3.36 4.03
N LEU A 186 16.21 -4.19 3.01
CA LEU A 186 15.72 -5.55 3.23
C LEU A 186 16.86 -6.35 3.89
N ALA A 187 17.15 -6.04 5.14
CA ALA A 187 18.06 -6.83 5.95
C ALA A 187 17.31 -8.12 6.34
N VAL A 188 17.46 -9.16 5.52
CA VAL A 188 17.24 -10.53 5.98
C VAL A 188 18.29 -10.75 7.07
N GLY A 189 17.83 -10.95 8.30
CA GLY A 189 18.68 -11.17 9.46
C GLY A 189 19.63 -12.34 9.22
N GLY A 190 20.93 -12.03 9.20
CA GLY A 190 21.99 -12.98 9.49
C GLY A 190 22.24 -12.96 10.99
N LYS A 191 22.24 -14.15 11.60
CA LYS A 191 22.59 -14.38 13.01
C LYS A 191 24.00 -13.90 13.32
#